data_AF-A0A9P5YUU9-F1
#
_entry.id   AF-A0A9P5YUU9-F1
#
_cell.length_a   1.000
_cell.length_b   1.000
_cell.length_c   1.000
_cell.angle_alpha   90.00
_cell.angle_beta   90.00
_cell.angle_gamma   90.00
#
_symmetry.space_group_name_H-M   'P 1'
#
loop_
_entity.id
_entity.type
_entity.pdbx_description
1 polymer ?
#
loop_
_entity_poly.entity_id
_entity_poly.type
_entity_poly.pdbx_seq_one_letter_code
_entity_poly.pdbx_strand_id
1 'polypeptide(L)'
;MTDNILSLPEELRIQIMARLDGRSLIHCAMTCKLLYETLRNSTLLEYYIQLHFDGLEDGGTSMSTTTPEIIGHLLQRRDAWFTQTWADPVYTSGPSTQYRDHCDSYRLGGGAFASTNGNHLEIVWLPTASNAKGRRIEHDLSATPITKYGMDPTQDVIAMLEDYYRAPMSHDYVRVVHIYIRTLSGNTPHPLARRSVIQFTDINTNSLGDSIHNPKLEISHNTLVLWTSDYVPRVLIWDWKTGELLMDVSFIVPRMNSYDIHDFCLLGSSDFALMTRPSRCGSIELYKFVKHPIHGTAIHLATLNLPPLARYAPLDNLAIRTYTNPIHAHPSPHKSFVVDQEEQIYVFEVEYEYFSGPDIGYRQFAVVMMHVHQRIFMKYCVRGGGDKAAVDVPWEEWGPSNTAIQISIRTRGMRLSHGQRVICLPIDIQYTNDEVPFTDLEIKDFSLSGVLAAQDAKPIVSLGNHKPYGLLVESNTIRVSEVPIFKNDVEGKLPYVSYYLKFEEGYSTMMICEEGVVGIIDRDEGSWLHIYPL
;
A
#
# COMPACT_ATOMS: atom_id res chain seq x y z
N MET A 1 -40.74 -30.48 -4.84
CA MET A 1 -39.58 -30.74 -3.95
C MET A 1 -38.79 -29.46 -3.91
N THR A 2 -38.63 -28.85 -2.74
CA THR A 2 -37.74 -27.70 -2.59
C THR A 2 -36.34 -28.24 -2.39
N ASP A 3 -35.49 -28.09 -3.41
CA ASP A 3 -34.07 -28.43 -3.35
C ASP A 3 -33.42 -27.64 -2.22
N ASN A 4 -33.15 -28.32 -1.11
CA ASN A 4 -32.60 -27.71 0.10
C ASN A 4 -31.15 -28.15 0.25
N ILE A 5 -30.24 -27.21 0.50
CA ILE A 5 -28.82 -27.45 0.77
C ILE A 5 -28.59 -28.54 1.83
N LEU A 6 -29.50 -28.66 2.81
CA LEU A 6 -29.43 -29.65 3.89
C LEU A 6 -29.62 -31.10 3.39
N SER A 7 -30.18 -31.29 2.20
CA SER A 7 -30.41 -32.63 1.61
C SER A 7 -29.25 -33.11 0.73
N LEU A 8 -28.28 -32.24 0.44
CA LEU A 8 -27.11 -32.60 -0.36
C LEU A 8 -26.14 -33.47 0.45
N PRO A 9 -25.35 -34.37 -0.19
CA PRO A 9 -24.21 -35.02 0.43
C PRO A 9 -23.22 -34.04 1.09
N GLU A 10 -22.48 -34.50 2.10
CA GLU A 10 -21.58 -33.65 2.88
C GLU A 10 -20.51 -32.98 2.02
N GLU A 11 -19.97 -33.71 1.04
CA GLU A 11 -18.96 -33.24 0.12
C GLU A 11 -19.47 -32.06 -0.71
N LEU A 12 -20.72 -32.11 -1.17
CA LEU A 12 -21.34 -31.01 -1.91
C LEU A 12 -21.64 -29.82 -1.01
N ARG A 13 -22.05 -30.06 0.25
CA ARG A 13 -22.23 -28.97 1.22
C ARG A 13 -20.91 -28.27 1.49
N ILE A 14 -19.82 -29.02 1.69
CA ILE A 14 -18.47 -28.46 1.88
C ILE A 14 -18.07 -27.64 0.66
N GLN A 15 -18.25 -28.14 -0.56
CA GLN A 15 -17.89 -27.41 -1.79
C GLN A 15 -18.71 -26.13 -1.98
N ILE A 16 -19.99 -26.12 -1.59
CA ILE A 16 -20.83 -24.92 -1.63
C ILE A 16 -20.37 -23.92 -0.56
N MET A 17 -20.15 -24.40 0.66
CA MET A 17 -19.70 -23.57 1.78
C MET A 17 -18.31 -22.97 1.51
N ALA A 18 -17.40 -23.71 0.87
CA ALA A 18 -16.07 -23.26 0.47
C ALA A 18 -16.08 -22.10 -0.55
N ARG A 19 -17.25 -21.69 -1.07
CA ARG A 19 -17.40 -20.49 -1.91
C ARG A 19 -17.80 -19.24 -1.13
N LEU A 20 -18.04 -19.37 0.18
CA LEU A 20 -18.40 -18.27 1.06
C LEU A 20 -17.14 -17.67 1.71
N ASP A 21 -17.17 -16.36 1.98
CA ASP A 21 -16.16 -15.73 2.84
C ASP A 21 -16.25 -16.28 4.29
N GLY A 22 -15.19 -16.07 5.08
CA GLY A 22 -15.13 -16.62 6.44
C GLY A 22 -16.27 -16.13 7.34
N ARG A 23 -16.71 -14.88 7.17
CA ARG A 23 -17.85 -14.34 7.93
C ARG A 23 -19.16 -15.04 7.59
N SER A 24 -19.40 -15.28 6.30
CA SER A 24 -20.57 -15.96 5.78
C SER A 24 -20.56 -17.44 6.15
N LEU A 25 -19.39 -18.08 6.22
CA LEU A 25 -19.22 -19.42 6.77
C LEU A 25 -19.67 -19.49 8.23
N ILE A 26 -19.19 -18.57 9.07
CA ILE A 26 -19.58 -18.50 10.48
C ILE A 26 -21.08 -18.27 10.61
N HIS A 27 -21.64 -17.30 9.88
CA HIS A 27 -23.09 -17.06 9.89
C HIS A 27 -23.89 -18.29 9.42
N CYS A 28 -23.43 -18.98 8.38
CA CYS A 28 -24.03 -20.21 7.87
C CYS A 28 -24.09 -21.30 8.95
N ALA A 29 -22.98 -21.52 9.65
CA ALA A 29 -22.93 -22.46 10.77
C ALA A 29 -23.82 -22.06 11.96
N MET A 30 -24.08 -20.77 12.17
CA MET A 30 -25.02 -20.30 13.19
C MET A 30 -26.49 -20.57 12.85
N THR A 31 -26.83 -20.92 11.60
CA THR A 31 -28.23 -21.12 11.20
C THR A 31 -28.79 -22.49 11.58
N CYS A 32 -27.99 -23.57 11.56
CA CYS A 32 -28.46 -24.90 11.92
C CYS A 32 -27.32 -25.85 12.35
N LYS A 33 -27.69 -26.90 13.10
CA LYS A 33 -26.74 -27.90 13.62
C LYS A 33 -25.98 -28.66 12.53
N LEU A 34 -26.64 -29.01 11.43
CA LEU A 34 -26.01 -29.77 10.35
C LEU A 34 -24.90 -28.96 9.66
N LEU A 35 -25.12 -27.67 9.42
CA LEU A 35 -24.13 -26.79 8.81
C LEU A 35 -22.99 -26.48 9.80
N TYR A 36 -23.31 -26.33 11.09
CA TYR A 36 -22.29 -26.26 12.14
C TYR A 36 -21.40 -27.51 12.19
N GLU A 37 -21.98 -28.71 12.16
CA GLU A 37 -21.24 -29.97 12.15
C GLU A 37 -20.42 -30.13 10.86
N THR A 38 -20.98 -29.76 9.70
CA THR A 38 -20.25 -29.78 8.41
C THR A 38 -19.02 -28.86 8.45
N LEU A 39 -19.15 -27.65 9.01
CA LEU A 39 -18.03 -26.73 9.20
C LEU A 39 -16.99 -27.31 10.17
N ARG A 40 -17.44 -27.79 11.33
CA ARG A 40 -16.57 -28.30 12.40
C ARG A 40 -15.77 -29.53 11.98
N ASN A 41 -16.34 -30.39 11.14
CA ASN A 41 -15.71 -31.66 10.74
C ASN A 41 -14.85 -31.52 9.48
N SER A 42 -14.82 -30.35 8.83
CA SER A 42 -14.10 -30.12 7.58
C SER A 42 -12.86 -29.27 7.79
N THR A 43 -11.68 -29.88 7.65
CA THR A 43 -10.39 -29.16 7.70
C THR A 43 -10.27 -28.09 6.60
N LEU A 44 -10.94 -28.28 5.46
CA LEU A 44 -10.98 -27.29 4.39
C LEU A 44 -11.76 -26.02 4.82
N LEU A 45 -12.91 -26.19 5.47
CA LEU A 45 -13.70 -25.06 5.94
C LEU A 45 -13.02 -24.37 7.13
N GLU A 46 -12.37 -25.14 8.01
CA GLU A 46 -11.51 -24.59 9.07
C GLU A 46 -10.38 -23.75 8.48
N TYR A 47 -9.69 -24.24 7.46
CA TYR A 47 -8.63 -23.49 6.76
C TYR A 47 -9.11 -22.12 6.26
N TYR A 48 -10.26 -22.06 5.57
CA TYR A 48 -10.81 -20.79 5.09
C TYR A 48 -11.19 -19.83 6.22
N ILE A 49 -11.65 -20.34 7.37
CA ILE A 49 -11.91 -19.50 8.54
C ILE A 49 -10.61 -18.95 9.11
N GLN A 50 -9.56 -19.77 9.22
CA GLN A 50 -8.26 -19.32 9.71
C GLN A 50 -7.65 -18.25 8.80
N LEU A 51 -7.76 -18.42 7.47
CA LEU A 51 -7.34 -17.40 6.51
C LEU A 51 -8.08 -16.07 6.71
N HIS A 52 -9.42 -16.13 6.78
CA HIS A 52 -10.23 -14.94 6.98
C HIS A 52 -9.92 -14.24 8.31
N PHE A 53 -9.67 -15.01 9.37
CA PHE A 53 -9.30 -14.48 10.68
C PHE A 53 -8.00 -13.67 10.64
N ASP A 54 -7.06 -14.06 9.79
CA ASP A 54 -5.77 -13.39 9.58
C ASP A 54 -5.79 -12.35 8.45
N GLY A 55 -6.95 -12.13 7.81
CA GLY A 55 -7.13 -11.26 6.63
C GLY A 55 -6.28 -11.71 5.44
N LEU A 56 -6.32 -13.01 5.15
CA LEU A 56 -5.62 -13.65 4.06
C LEU A 56 -6.60 -14.38 3.13
N GLU A 57 -6.14 -14.64 1.90
CA GLU A 57 -6.80 -15.48 0.91
C GLU A 57 -5.91 -16.68 0.56
N ASP A 58 -6.53 -17.74 0.02
CA ASP A 58 -5.81 -18.91 -0.49
C ASP A 58 -4.98 -18.51 -1.72
N GLY A 59 -3.67 -18.73 -1.65
CA GLY A 59 -2.73 -18.42 -2.74
C GLY A 59 -2.76 -19.45 -3.86
N GLY A 60 -3.56 -20.50 -3.72
CA GLY A 60 -3.48 -21.70 -4.52
C GLY A 60 -2.53 -22.69 -3.87
N THR A 61 -3.02 -23.90 -3.62
CA THR A 61 -2.24 -24.96 -2.99
C THR A 61 -1.05 -25.32 -3.88
N SER A 62 0.17 -25.20 -3.37
CA SER A 62 1.30 -25.92 -3.96
C SER A 62 0.96 -27.41 -3.89
N MET A 63 1.09 -28.14 -5.00
CA MET A 63 0.62 -29.53 -5.12
C MET A 63 1.26 -30.51 -4.09
N SER A 64 2.22 -30.05 -3.27
CA SER A 64 2.96 -30.87 -2.32
C SER A 64 2.57 -30.72 -0.85
N THR A 65 1.65 -29.81 -0.47
CA THR A 65 1.36 -29.54 0.97
C THR A 65 -0.09 -29.86 1.33
N THR A 66 -0.30 -30.58 2.42
CA THR A 66 -1.63 -30.94 2.92
C THR A 66 -2.30 -29.77 3.66
N THR A 67 -3.64 -29.70 3.68
CA THR A 67 -4.37 -28.63 4.39
C THR A 67 -3.96 -28.48 5.88
N PRO A 68 -3.76 -29.57 6.65
CA PRO A 68 -3.27 -29.45 8.02
C PRO A 68 -1.88 -28.80 8.15
N GLU A 69 -0.95 -29.10 7.24
CA GLU A 69 0.38 -28.48 7.24
C GLU A 69 0.29 -26.98 6.95
N ILE A 70 -0.56 -26.58 6.01
CA ILE A 70 -0.80 -25.16 5.68
C ILE A 70 -1.41 -24.43 6.89
N ILE A 71 -2.38 -25.04 7.58
CA ILE A 71 -2.92 -24.48 8.83
C ILE A 71 -1.79 -24.35 9.88
N GLY A 72 -0.93 -25.35 10.01
CA GLY A 72 0.23 -25.29 10.90
C GLY A 72 1.15 -24.09 10.61
N HIS A 73 1.48 -23.86 9.34
CA HIS A 73 2.27 -22.70 8.91
C HIS A 73 1.56 -21.36 9.21
N LEU A 74 0.25 -21.31 9.00
CA LEU A 74 -0.56 -20.11 9.27
C LEU A 74 -0.57 -19.76 10.76
N LEU A 75 -0.78 -20.77 11.62
CA LEU A 75 -0.75 -20.60 13.08
C LEU A 75 0.64 -20.20 13.58
N GLN A 76 1.69 -20.87 13.10
CA GLN A 76 3.07 -20.50 13.43
C GLN A 76 3.37 -19.04 13.04
N ARG A 77 2.94 -18.62 11.84
CA ARG A 77 3.08 -17.24 11.39
C ARG A 77 2.33 -16.26 12.30
N ARG A 78 1.10 -16.58 12.70
CA ARG A 78 0.29 -15.75 13.62
C ARG A 78 1.01 -15.59 14.96
N ASP A 79 1.52 -16.69 15.52
CA ASP A 79 2.26 -16.68 16.78
C ASP A 79 3.57 -15.90 16.66
N ALA A 80 4.30 -16.05 15.55
CA ALA A 80 5.55 -15.35 15.29
C ALA A 80 5.33 -13.84 15.22
N TRP A 81 4.31 -13.37 14.48
CA TRP A 81 3.93 -11.95 14.48
C TRP A 81 3.46 -11.49 15.85
N PHE A 82 2.67 -12.28 16.59
CA PHE A 82 2.17 -11.85 17.90
C PHE A 82 3.28 -11.73 18.94
N THR A 83 4.21 -12.69 18.97
CA THR A 83 5.34 -12.75 19.90
C THR A 83 6.56 -11.98 19.42
N GLN A 84 6.55 -11.55 18.15
CA GLN A 84 7.68 -10.97 17.40
C GLN A 84 8.93 -11.83 17.57
N THR A 85 8.76 -13.14 17.39
CA THR A 85 9.88 -14.08 17.36
C THR A 85 10.49 -14.01 15.96
N TRP A 86 11.72 -13.53 15.88
CA TRP A 86 12.44 -13.40 14.61
C TRP A 86 13.45 -14.53 14.48
N ALA A 87 13.60 -15.06 13.26
CA ALA A 87 14.73 -15.91 12.91
C ALA A 87 15.99 -15.05 12.71
N ASP A 88 17.15 -15.74 12.58
CA ASP A 88 18.44 -15.07 12.39
C ASP A 88 18.39 -14.15 11.15
N PRO A 89 18.88 -12.90 11.26
CA PRO A 89 18.81 -11.96 10.17
C PRO A 89 19.68 -12.41 9.00
N VAL A 90 19.16 -12.23 7.78
CA VAL A 90 19.88 -12.53 6.55
C VAL A 90 20.44 -11.25 5.96
N TYR A 91 21.74 -11.26 5.67
CA TYR A 91 22.47 -10.16 5.06
C TYR A 91 22.64 -10.40 3.57
N THR A 92 22.31 -9.41 2.76
CA THR A 92 22.70 -9.37 1.36
C THR A 92 23.21 -7.97 1.01
N SER A 93 24.09 -7.89 0.02
CA SER A 93 24.51 -6.61 -0.55
C SER A 93 23.29 -5.78 -0.93
N GLY A 94 23.27 -4.52 -0.54
CA GLY A 94 22.23 -3.56 -0.84
C GLY A 94 22.59 -2.69 -2.04
N PRO A 95 21.75 -1.67 -2.34
CA PRO A 95 21.96 -0.80 -3.49
C PRO A 95 23.33 -0.13 -3.48
N SER A 96 23.94 0.01 -4.66
CA SER A 96 25.17 0.78 -4.79
C SER A 96 24.93 2.26 -4.43
N THR A 97 25.55 2.73 -3.35
CA THR A 97 25.47 4.12 -2.84
C THR A 97 26.29 5.12 -3.65
N GLN A 98 27.06 4.66 -4.66
CA GLN A 98 28.05 5.51 -5.33
C GLN A 98 27.46 6.65 -6.16
N TYR A 99 26.13 6.72 -6.34
CA TYR A 99 25.49 7.70 -7.23
C TYR A 99 24.10 8.14 -6.69
N ARG A 100 24.04 8.85 -5.55
CA ARG A 100 22.79 9.38 -4.95
C ARG A 100 22.18 10.59 -5.68
N ASP A 101 22.67 10.95 -6.86
CA ASP A 101 22.42 12.30 -7.36
C ASP A 101 21.03 12.50 -7.99
N HIS A 102 20.39 11.49 -8.63
CA HIS A 102 19.22 11.77 -9.49
C HIS A 102 18.02 10.80 -9.44
N CYS A 103 18.16 9.57 -8.94
CA CYS A 103 17.04 8.63 -8.93
C CYS A 103 17.22 7.53 -7.87
N ASP A 104 16.99 7.82 -6.59
CA ASP A 104 16.88 6.77 -5.57
C ASP A 104 15.43 6.30 -5.49
N SER A 105 15.13 5.18 -6.16
CA SER A 105 13.83 4.53 -6.00
C SER A 105 13.97 3.05 -5.70
N TYR A 106 13.37 2.66 -4.57
CA TYR A 106 13.28 1.28 -4.14
C TYR A 106 11.82 0.85 -3.99
N ARG A 107 11.58 -0.43 -4.27
CA ARG A 107 10.27 -1.07 -4.11
C ARG A 107 10.43 -2.46 -3.57
N LEU A 108 9.48 -2.84 -2.71
CA LEU A 108 9.31 -4.18 -2.19
C LEU A 108 7.90 -4.65 -2.55
N GLY A 109 7.78 -5.82 -3.16
CA GLY A 109 6.49 -6.40 -3.54
C GLY A 109 6.69 -7.80 -4.10
N GLY A 110 5.72 -8.69 -3.94
CA GLY A 110 5.77 -10.05 -4.51
C GLY A 110 6.96 -10.90 -4.06
N GLY A 111 7.58 -10.58 -2.92
CA GLY A 111 8.81 -11.23 -2.45
C GLY A 111 10.10 -10.76 -3.14
N ALA A 112 10.05 -9.69 -3.94
CA ALA A 112 11.21 -9.09 -4.57
C ALA A 112 11.41 -7.64 -4.11
N PHE A 113 12.64 -7.32 -3.71
CA PHE A 113 13.14 -5.98 -3.55
C PHE A 113 13.80 -5.54 -4.86
N ALA A 114 13.51 -4.32 -5.30
CA ALA A 114 14.20 -3.69 -6.43
C ALA A 114 14.70 -2.31 -6.02
N SER A 115 15.83 -1.91 -6.58
CA SER A 115 16.44 -0.59 -6.40
C SER A 115 17.07 -0.12 -7.71
N THR A 116 17.08 1.19 -7.92
CA THR A 116 17.76 1.79 -9.07
C THR A 116 18.42 3.09 -8.66
N ASN A 117 19.50 3.45 -9.35
CA ASN A 117 20.11 4.79 -9.36
C ASN A 117 19.86 5.54 -10.69
N GLY A 118 18.95 5.01 -11.53
CA GLY A 118 18.62 5.51 -12.86
C GLY A 118 19.44 4.92 -14.01
N ASN A 119 20.71 4.57 -13.79
CA ASN A 119 21.56 3.89 -14.79
C ASN A 119 21.77 2.40 -14.51
N HIS A 120 21.38 1.94 -13.34
CA HIS A 120 21.53 0.57 -12.89
C HIS A 120 20.25 0.15 -12.17
N LEU A 121 19.79 -1.07 -12.41
CA LEU A 121 18.64 -1.66 -11.72
C LEU A 121 19.08 -2.98 -11.09
N GLU A 122 18.88 -3.09 -9.79
CA GLU A 122 19.16 -4.27 -9.01
C GLU A 122 17.86 -4.87 -8.50
N ILE A 123 17.73 -6.19 -8.56
CA ILE A 123 16.56 -6.92 -8.08
C ILE A 123 17.01 -8.11 -7.24
N VAL A 124 16.47 -8.20 -6.03
CA VAL A 124 16.73 -9.23 -5.03
C VAL A 124 15.40 -9.89 -4.65
N TRP A 125 15.21 -11.14 -5.06
CA TRP A 125 14.16 -11.99 -4.49
C TRP A 125 14.60 -12.43 -3.10
N LEU A 126 13.77 -12.11 -2.12
CA LEU A 126 14.05 -12.38 -0.72
C LEU A 126 14.13 -13.89 -0.46
N PRO A 127 14.95 -14.32 0.51
CA PRO A 127 14.93 -15.70 0.98
C PRO A 127 13.53 -16.11 1.42
N THR A 128 13.21 -17.38 1.20
CA THR A 128 11.99 -18.02 1.74
C THR A 128 12.38 -19.29 2.47
N ALA A 129 11.47 -19.89 3.24
CA ALA A 129 11.69 -21.19 3.86
C ALA A 129 12.14 -22.28 2.85
N SER A 130 11.71 -22.16 1.59
CA SER A 130 12.06 -23.08 0.49
C SER A 130 13.36 -22.72 -0.24
N ASN A 131 13.82 -21.46 -0.16
CA ASN A 131 15.06 -20.98 -0.78
C ASN A 131 15.78 -20.01 0.16
N ALA A 132 16.66 -20.55 0.99
CA ALA A 132 17.38 -19.80 2.01
C ALA A 132 18.36 -18.73 1.47
N LYS A 133 18.70 -18.75 0.18
CA LYS A 133 19.67 -17.80 -0.40
C LYS A 133 19.03 -16.65 -1.18
N GLY A 134 17.73 -16.72 -1.46
CA GLY A 134 17.08 -15.79 -2.39
C GLY A 134 17.64 -15.91 -3.81
N ARG A 135 17.42 -14.89 -4.64
CA ARG A 135 17.99 -14.76 -6.00
C ARG A 135 18.28 -13.30 -6.26
N ARG A 136 19.42 -13.00 -6.91
CA ARG A 136 19.81 -11.62 -7.26
C ARG A 136 20.12 -11.51 -8.75
N ILE A 137 19.71 -10.40 -9.35
CA ILE A 137 20.09 -10.01 -10.72
C ILE A 137 20.34 -8.51 -10.77
N GLU A 138 21.15 -8.11 -11.74
CA GLU A 138 21.52 -6.72 -12.00
C GLU A 138 21.38 -6.43 -13.49
N HIS A 139 20.92 -5.23 -13.81
CA HIS A 139 20.73 -4.75 -15.18
C HIS A 139 21.41 -3.41 -15.37
N ASP A 140 22.27 -3.32 -16.38
CA ASP A 140 22.81 -2.04 -16.85
C ASP A 140 21.75 -1.30 -17.68
N LEU A 141 21.42 -0.08 -17.24
CA LEU A 141 20.47 0.83 -17.87
C LEU A 141 21.18 2.08 -18.42
N SER A 142 22.52 2.10 -18.53
CA SER A 142 23.29 3.24 -19.05
C SER A 142 22.84 3.69 -20.45
N ALA A 143 22.41 2.74 -21.30
CA ALA A 143 21.87 3.02 -22.63
C ALA A 143 20.42 3.52 -22.63
N THR A 144 19.68 3.32 -21.54
CA THR A 144 18.28 3.74 -21.41
C THR A 144 17.99 4.14 -19.97
N PRO A 145 18.53 5.29 -19.52
CA PRO A 145 18.38 5.71 -18.13
C PRO A 145 16.92 5.94 -17.78
N ILE A 146 16.57 5.74 -16.50
CA ILE A 146 15.20 5.77 -16.00
C ILE A 146 15.09 6.69 -14.78
N THR A 147 13.92 7.26 -14.55
CA THR A 147 13.63 8.11 -13.37
C THR A 147 12.72 7.44 -12.35
N LYS A 148 11.83 6.54 -12.80
CA LYS A 148 10.92 5.76 -11.96
C LYS A 148 10.58 4.43 -12.60
N TYR A 149 10.17 3.48 -11.79
CA TYR A 149 9.61 2.22 -12.25
C TYR A 149 8.42 1.78 -11.38
N GLY A 150 7.58 0.93 -11.97
CA GLY A 150 6.59 0.10 -11.30
C GLY A 150 6.84 -1.36 -11.68
N MET A 151 6.53 -2.30 -10.79
CA MET A 151 6.81 -3.72 -11.03
C MET A 151 5.70 -4.62 -10.50
N ASP A 152 5.48 -5.75 -11.15
CA ASP A 152 4.71 -6.87 -10.63
C ASP A 152 5.52 -8.17 -10.84
N PRO A 153 6.26 -8.63 -9.81
CA PRO A 153 7.09 -9.84 -9.92
C PRO A 153 6.30 -11.11 -10.22
N THR A 154 5.00 -11.13 -9.93
CA THR A 154 4.13 -12.30 -10.16
C THR A 154 3.83 -12.53 -11.64
N GLN A 155 4.06 -11.51 -12.46
CA GLN A 155 3.96 -11.56 -13.92
C GLN A 155 5.32 -11.40 -14.61
N ASP A 156 6.43 -11.35 -13.86
CA ASP A 156 7.76 -11.02 -14.36
C ASP A 156 7.81 -9.69 -15.13
N VAL A 157 7.05 -8.66 -14.72
CA VAL A 157 6.96 -7.38 -15.44
C VAL A 157 7.55 -6.21 -14.65
N ILE A 158 8.27 -5.34 -15.37
CA ILE A 158 8.69 -4.02 -14.91
C ILE A 158 8.36 -2.97 -15.98
N ALA A 159 7.72 -1.88 -15.57
CA ALA A 159 7.51 -0.68 -16.38
C ALA A 159 8.51 0.38 -15.92
N MET A 160 9.30 0.92 -16.85
CA MET A 160 10.34 1.90 -16.54
C MET A 160 10.08 3.20 -17.29
N LEU A 161 9.93 4.28 -16.55
CA LEU A 161 9.79 5.64 -17.08
C LEU A 161 11.17 6.18 -17.43
N GLU A 162 11.35 6.61 -18.68
CA GLU A 162 12.63 7.14 -19.14
C GLU A 162 13.11 8.34 -18.32
N ASP A 163 14.43 8.52 -18.24
CA ASP A 163 15.02 9.68 -17.58
C ASP A 163 14.81 10.93 -18.43
N TYR A 164 13.90 11.78 -17.95
CA TYR A 164 13.54 12.98 -18.66
C TYR A 164 14.43 14.17 -18.31
N TYR A 165 15.22 14.13 -17.23
CA TYR A 165 16.09 15.23 -16.81
C TYR A 165 17.33 15.41 -17.69
N ARG A 166 17.70 14.38 -18.46
CA ARG A 166 18.88 14.42 -19.35
C ARG A 166 18.60 15.01 -20.73
N ALA A 167 17.35 15.21 -21.10
CA ALA A 167 17.02 15.85 -22.36
C ALA A 167 17.18 17.39 -22.22
N PRO A 168 17.66 18.09 -23.27
CA PRO A 168 17.69 19.55 -23.25
C PRO A 168 16.29 20.10 -23.02
N MET A 169 16.13 20.99 -22.03
CA MET A 169 14.85 21.67 -21.81
C MET A 169 14.45 22.41 -23.09
N SER A 170 13.30 22.07 -23.66
CA SER A 170 12.70 22.84 -24.73
C SER A 170 11.50 23.62 -24.20
N HIS A 171 11.31 24.82 -24.74
CA HIS A 171 10.16 25.66 -24.43
C HIS A 171 9.11 25.64 -25.56
N ASP A 172 9.45 25.04 -26.71
CA ASP A 172 8.70 25.16 -27.97
C ASP A 172 8.19 23.82 -28.51
N TYR A 173 8.51 22.68 -27.85
CA TYR A 173 8.15 21.36 -28.35
C TYR A 173 7.33 20.54 -27.36
N VAL A 174 6.33 19.88 -27.93
CA VAL A 174 5.62 18.78 -27.31
C VAL A 174 6.59 17.61 -27.13
N ARG A 175 6.85 17.21 -25.88
CA ARG A 175 7.76 16.10 -25.58
C ARG A 175 7.01 14.76 -25.64
N VAL A 176 7.57 13.81 -26.38
CA VAL A 176 7.14 12.41 -26.33
C VAL A 176 7.95 11.72 -25.25
N VAL A 177 7.25 11.15 -24.28
CA VAL A 177 7.82 10.42 -23.14
C VAL A 177 7.58 8.93 -23.33
N HIS A 178 8.60 8.12 -23.00
CA HIS A 178 8.57 6.67 -23.12
C HIS A 178 8.46 5.95 -21.78
N ILE A 179 7.61 4.92 -21.75
CA ILE A 179 7.58 3.91 -20.70
C ILE A 179 7.95 2.57 -21.34
N TYR A 180 9.03 1.96 -20.88
CA TYR A 180 9.51 0.67 -21.36
C TYR A 180 8.89 -0.46 -20.54
N ILE A 181 8.20 -1.39 -21.22
CA ILE A 181 7.59 -2.57 -20.62
C ILE A 181 8.49 -3.78 -20.87
N ARG A 182 9.14 -4.26 -19.81
CA ARG A 182 10.20 -5.29 -19.90
C ARG A 182 9.98 -6.41 -18.90
N THR A 183 10.66 -7.53 -19.13
CA THR A 183 10.74 -8.63 -18.17
C THR A 183 11.57 -8.21 -16.97
N LEU A 184 11.08 -8.43 -15.75
CA LEU A 184 11.83 -8.16 -14.52
C LEU A 184 13.11 -9.01 -14.46
N SER A 185 13.02 -10.29 -14.82
CA SER A 185 14.09 -11.29 -14.74
C SER A 185 15.23 -11.10 -15.75
N GLY A 186 14.92 -10.61 -16.95
CA GLY A 186 15.87 -10.56 -18.07
C GLY A 186 16.06 -9.18 -18.70
N ASN A 187 15.30 -8.16 -18.27
CA ASN A 187 15.31 -6.82 -18.88
C ASN A 187 15.17 -6.86 -20.41
N THR A 188 14.31 -7.74 -20.94
CA THR A 188 13.97 -7.85 -22.37
C THR A 188 12.55 -7.35 -22.62
N PRO A 189 12.16 -6.98 -23.85
CA PRO A 189 10.77 -6.65 -24.16
C PRO A 189 9.81 -7.73 -23.63
N HIS A 190 8.81 -7.32 -22.84
CA HIS A 190 7.94 -8.29 -22.18
C HIS A 190 7.11 -9.07 -23.22
N PRO A 191 7.09 -10.42 -23.20
CA PRO A 191 6.45 -11.23 -24.26
C PRO A 191 4.93 -11.05 -24.34
N LEU A 192 4.27 -10.74 -23.21
CA LEU A 192 2.84 -10.44 -23.17
C LEU A 192 2.49 -8.98 -23.55
N ALA A 193 3.49 -8.11 -23.70
CA ALA A 193 3.27 -6.73 -24.09
C ALA A 193 3.26 -6.62 -25.61
N ARG A 194 2.09 -6.37 -26.20
CA ARG A 194 1.94 -6.06 -27.63
C ARG A 194 2.75 -4.83 -28.03
N ARG A 195 2.90 -3.88 -27.10
CA ARG A 195 3.75 -2.69 -27.24
C ARG A 195 4.74 -2.69 -26.09
N SER A 196 6.01 -2.97 -26.38
CA SER A 196 7.08 -2.93 -25.39
C SER A 196 7.49 -1.52 -25.00
N VAL A 197 7.03 -0.50 -25.73
CA VAL A 197 7.22 0.91 -25.44
C VAL A 197 5.87 1.60 -25.55
N ILE A 198 5.43 2.19 -24.45
CA ILE A 198 4.25 3.06 -24.42
C ILE A 198 4.76 4.49 -24.57
N GLN A 199 4.20 5.20 -25.55
CA GLN A 199 4.48 6.60 -25.80
C GLN A 199 3.30 7.43 -25.35
N PHE A 200 3.57 8.52 -24.65
CA PHE A 200 2.58 9.55 -24.41
C PHE A 200 3.21 10.91 -24.56
N THR A 201 2.35 11.87 -24.85
CA THR A 201 2.74 13.26 -24.97
C THR A 201 2.60 13.93 -23.61
N ASP A 202 3.71 14.46 -23.12
CA ASP A 202 3.67 15.44 -22.06
C ASP A 202 3.22 16.78 -22.64
N ILE A 203 2.13 17.31 -22.10
CA ILE A 203 1.54 18.56 -22.58
C ILE A 203 2.25 19.66 -21.79
N ASN A 204 3.32 20.18 -22.38
CA ASN A 204 3.99 21.36 -21.85
C ASN A 204 3.01 22.54 -21.88
N THR A 205 2.54 22.98 -20.72
CA THR A 205 1.68 24.16 -20.60
C THR A 205 2.44 25.41 -20.18
N ASN A 206 3.77 25.39 -19.96
CA ASN A 206 4.46 26.51 -19.31
C ASN A 206 5.90 26.81 -19.78
N SER A 207 6.26 28.09 -19.64
CA SER A 207 7.56 28.70 -19.95
C SER A 207 8.72 28.34 -18.99
N LEU A 208 8.60 27.27 -18.18
CA LEU A 208 9.60 26.85 -17.19
C LEU A 208 10.28 25.49 -17.53
N GLY A 209 9.95 24.89 -18.68
CA GLY A 209 10.63 23.71 -19.23
C GLY A 209 9.98 22.35 -18.92
N ASP A 210 10.35 21.34 -19.72
CA ASP A 210 9.80 19.97 -19.80
C ASP A 210 10.15 19.05 -18.61
N SER A 211 9.67 19.34 -17.40
CA SER A 211 9.94 18.49 -16.23
C SER A 211 8.67 17.86 -15.68
N ILE A 212 8.56 16.53 -15.83
CA ILE A 212 7.66 15.72 -15.01
C ILE A 212 8.15 15.87 -13.56
N HIS A 213 7.33 16.30 -12.61
CA HIS A 213 7.76 16.37 -11.21
C HIS A 213 7.20 15.18 -10.42
N ASN A 214 8.06 14.56 -9.62
CA ASN A 214 7.74 13.45 -8.70
C ASN A 214 6.80 12.37 -9.25
N PRO A 215 7.10 11.73 -10.40
CA PRO A 215 6.18 10.77 -10.98
C PRO A 215 5.98 9.56 -10.07
N LYS A 216 4.76 9.02 -10.07
CA LYS A 216 4.39 7.76 -9.41
C LYS A 216 3.91 6.79 -10.48
N LEU A 217 4.64 5.70 -10.65
CA LEU A 217 4.33 4.66 -11.64
C LEU A 217 3.91 3.37 -10.93
N GLU A 218 2.72 2.86 -11.17
CA GLU A 218 2.20 1.65 -10.50
C GLU A 218 1.70 0.62 -11.50
N ILE A 219 1.90 -0.66 -11.19
CA ILE A 219 1.34 -1.79 -11.93
C ILE A 219 0.40 -2.54 -10.98
N SER A 220 -0.80 -2.83 -11.45
CA SER A 220 -1.69 -3.81 -10.83
C SER A 220 -2.40 -4.61 -11.90
N HIS A 221 -2.37 -5.95 -11.82
CA HIS A 221 -2.98 -6.80 -12.84
C HIS A 221 -2.47 -6.42 -14.25
N ASN A 222 -3.38 -6.04 -15.15
CA ASN A 222 -3.06 -5.54 -16.49
C ASN A 222 -2.95 -4.01 -16.54
N THR A 223 -3.21 -3.32 -15.44
CA THR A 223 -3.31 -1.86 -15.35
C THR A 223 -1.95 -1.27 -15.02
N LEU A 224 -1.50 -0.31 -15.82
CA LEU A 224 -0.34 0.54 -15.56
C LEU A 224 -0.84 1.96 -15.34
N VAL A 225 -0.43 2.59 -14.25
CA VAL A 225 -0.80 3.98 -13.93
C VAL A 225 0.43 4.84 -13.79
N LEU A 226 0.42 6.00 -14.46
CA LEU A 226 1.34 7.10 -14.22
C LEU A 226 0.56 8.26 -13.62
N TRP A 227 0.97 8.70 -12.43
CA TRP A 227 0.60 10.00 -11.89
C TRP A 227 1.77 10.96 -12.01
N THR A 228 1.50 12.17 -12.47
CA THR A 228 2.48 13.28 -12.51
C THR A 228 1.95 14.47 -11.73
N SER A 229 2.84 15.16 -11.01
CA SER A 229 2.50 16.30 -10.14
C SER A 229 2.77 17.65 -10.82
N ASP A 230 2.71 17.71 -12.15
CA ASP A 230 3.06 18.91 -12.93
C ASP A 230 2.10 20.06 -12.65
N TYR A 231 2.28 21.22 -13.30
CA TYR A 231 1.30 22.33 -13.21
C TYR A 231 -0.13 21.87 -13.52
N VAL A 232 -0.28 20.82 -14.34
CA VAL A 232 -1.54 20.12 -14.52
C VAL A 232 -1.30 18.68 -14.10
N PRO A 233 -1.65 18.29 -12.86
CA PRO A 233 -1.57 16.90 -12.45
C PRO A 233 -2.33 15.99 -13.42
N ARG A 234 -1.69 14.88 -13.80
CA ARG A 234 -2.29 13.90 -14.71
C ARG A 234 -2.25 12.52 -14.11
N VAL A 235 -3.33 11.77 -14.32
CA VAL A 235 -3.39 10.34 -14.06
C VAL A 235 -3.68 9.66 -15.39
N LEU A 236 -2.69 8.95 -15.90
CA LEU A 236 -2.77 8.20 -17.14
C LEU A 236 -2.81 6.71 -16.81
N ILE A 237 -3.79 6.01 -17.37
CA ILE A 237 -4.04 4.60 -17.09
C ILE A 237 -4.01 3.84 -18.41
N TRP A 238 -3.15 2.84 -18.51
CA TRP A 238 -3.03 1.95 -19.65
C TRP A 238 -3.32 0.50 -19.27
N ASP A 239 -3.75 -0.29 -20.25
CA ASP A 239 -3.55 -1.73 -20.22
C ASP A 239 -2.14 -2.00 -20.76
N TRP A 240 -1.22 -2.46 -19.91
CA TRP A 240 0.18 -2.62 -20.31
C TRP A 240 0.41 -3.77 -21.30
N LYS A 241 -0.47 -4.78 -21.33
CA LYS A 241 -0.38 -5.90 -22.27
C LYS A 241 -0.74 -5.45 -23.67
N THR A 242 -1.74 -4.58 -23.82
CA THR A 242 -2.16 -4.07 -25.13
C THR A 242 -1.44 -2.78 -25.53
N GLY A 243 -0.98 -2.00 -24.54
CA GLY A 243 -0.49 -0.64 -24.69
C GLY A 243 -1.58 0.37 -25.07
N GLU A 244 -2.85 0.05 -24.80
CA GLU A 244 -4.01 0.92 -25.00
C GLU A 244 -4.15 1.88 -23.80
N LEU A 245 -4.26 3.19 -24.07
CA LEU A 245 -4.61 4.17 -23.05
C LEU A 245 -6.09 3.97 -22.69
N LEU A 246 -6.34 3.46 -21.50
CA LEU A 246 -7.69 3.22 -20.99
C LEU A 246 -8.32 4.52 -20.50
N MET A 247 -7.54 5.38 -19.85
CA MET A 247 -8.05 6.61 -19.24
C MET A 247 -6.98 7.68 -19.09
N ASP A 248 -7.43 8.91 -19.27
CA ASP A 248 -6.70 10.11 -18.91
C ASP A 248 -7.61 10.99 -18.06
N VAL A 249 -7.37 10.98 -16.75
CA VAL A 249 -8.26 11.63 -15.77
C VAL A 249 -8.29 13.14 -15.97
N SER A 250 -7.24 13.73 -16.54
CA SER A 250 -7.12 15.18 -16.76
C SER A 250 -8.21 15.74 -17.67
N PHE A 251 -8.86 14.91 -18.50
CA PHE A 251 -9.93 15.33 -19.40
C PHE A 251 -11.34 15.06 -18.86
N ILE A 252 -11.48 14.33 -17.75
CA ILE A 252 -12.77 13.77 -17.29
C ILE A 252 -13.31 14.45 -16.03
N VAL A 253 -12.49 15.18 -15.28
CA VAL A 253 -12.93 15.91 -14.08
C VAL A 253 -13.03 17.42 -14.37
N PRO A 254 -13.98 17.90 -15.20
CA PRO A 254 -14.14 19.31 -15.53
C PRO A 254 -14.59 20.18 -14.34
N ARG A 255 -14.85 19.56 -13.17
CA ARG A 255 -15.22 20.25 -11.92
C ARG A 255 -14.02 20.57 -11.02
N MET A 256 -12.85 19.99 -11.29
CA MET A 256 -11.65 20.25 -10.50
C MET A 256 -10.70 21.13 -11.29
N ASN A 257 -10.16 22.14 -10.63
CA ASN A 257 -8.89 22.68 -11.07
C ASN A 257 -7.87 21.56 -10.86
N SER A 258 -7.14 21.18 -11.90
CA SER A 258 -6.16 20.07 -11.86
C SER A 258 -5.21 20.15 -10.66
N TYR A 259 -4.94 21.35 -10.16
CA TYR A 259 -4.17 21.67 -8.94
C TYR A 259 -4.69 21.08 -7.63
N ASP A 260 -5.89 20.49 -7.63
CA ASP A 260 -6.50 19.93 -6.43
C ASP A 260 -6.15 18.46 -6.20
N ILE A 261 -5.55 17.74 -7.17
CA ILE A 261 -5.16 16.33 -7.03
C ILE A 261 -3.74 16.24 -6.45
N HIS A 262 -3.60 15.58 -5.30
CA HIS A 262 -2.33 15.42 -4.57
C HIS A 262 -1.68 14.06 -4.72
N ASP A 263 -2.48 13.02 -4.88
CA ASP A 263 -1.99 11.66 -5.08
C ASP A 263 -3.09 10.79 -5.69
N PHE A 264 -2.69 9.58 -6.06
CA PHE A 264 -3.51 8.54 -6.67
C PHE A 264 -3.19 7.19 -6.01
N CYS A 265 -4.21 6.33 -5.87
CA CYS A 265 -3.98 4.91 -5.57
C CYS A 265 -5.02 4.02 -6.25
N LEU A 266 -4.60 2.82 -6.65
CA LEU A 266 -5.51 1.77 -7.11
C LEU A 266 -6.20 1.11 -5.92
N LEU A 267 -7.47 0.77 -6.10
CA LEU A 267 -8.28 -0.03 -5.16
C LEU A 267 -8.62 -1.41 -5.75
N GLY A 268 -8.13 -1.71 -6.94
CA GLY A 268 -8.40 -2.96 -7.64
C GLY A 268 -8.13 -2.84 -9.12
N SER A 269 -8.74 -3.72 -9.91
CA SER A 269 -8.57 -3.73 -11.36
C SER A 269 -9.35 -2.64 -12.09
N SER A 270 -10.45 -2.14 -11.52
CA SER A 270 -11.32 -1.12 -12.13
C SER A 270 -11.57 0.13 -11.27
N ASP A 271 -11.18 0.10 -10.01
CA ASP A 271 -11.56 1.10 -9.02
C ASP A 271 -10.29 1.77 -8.47
N PHE A 272 -10.37 3.09 -8.23
CA PHE A 272 -9.25 3.90 -7.78
C PHE A 272 -9.72 5.04 -6.88
N ALA A 273 -8.79 5.61 -6.12
CA ALA A 273 -9.03 6.81 -5.34
C ALA A 273 -8.13 7.96 -5.79
N LEU A 274 -8.71 9.16 -5.79
CA LEU A 274 -8.01 10.42 -5.93
C LEU A 274 -7.99 11.14 -4.59
N MET A 275 -6.84 11.66 -4.23
CA MET A 275 -6.67 12.45 -3.02
C MET A 275 -6.75 13.90 -3.43
N THR A 276 -7.84 14.56 -3.04
CA THR A 276 -8.25 15.82 -3.66
C THR A 276 -8.44 16.94 -2.63
N ARG A 277 -8.35 18.19 -3.09
CA ARG A 277 -8.67 19.42 -2.32
C ARG A 277 -9.84 20.25 -2.88
N PRO A 278 -10.98 19.67 -3.30
CA PRO A 278 -12.12 20.48 -3.72
C PRO A 278 -12.80 21.18 -2.53
N SER A 279 -12.61 20.66 -1.31
CA SER A 279 -13.18 21.15 -0.06
C SER A 279 -12.12 21.84 0.81
N ARG A 280 -12.55 22.72 1.72
CA ARG A 280 -11.66 23.41 2.69
C ARG A 280 -10.91 22.45 3.65
N CYS A 281 -11.11 21.15 3.56
CA CYS A 281 -10.48 20.16 4.44
C CYS A 281 -9.80 18.99 3.71
N GLY A 282 -9.95 18.89 2.38
CA GLY A 282 -9.50 17.74 1.60
C GLY A 282 -10.48 16.57 1.62
N SER A 283 -10.33 15.67 0.66
CA SER A 283 -11.20 14.50 0.49
C SER A 283 -10.48 13.33 -0.19
N ILE A 284 -11.01 12.13 0.03
CA ILE A 284 -10.69 10.94 -0.75
C ILE A 284 -11.87 10.68 -1.67
N GLU A 285 -11.66 10.80 -2.98
CA GLU A 285 -12.69 10.58 -3.98
C GLU A 285 -12.53 9.24 -4.67
N LEU A 286 -13.59 8.46 -4.67
CA LEU A 286 -13.61 7.11 -5.20
C LEU A 286 -14.20 7.11 -6.59
N TYR A 287 -13.48 6.49 -7.52
CA TYR A 287 -13.86 6.40 -8.91
C TYR A 287 -13.80 4.97 -9.40
N LYS A 288 -14.71 4.66 -10.34
CA LYS A 288 -14.67 3.44 -11.14
C LYS A 288 -14.41 3.82 -12.58
N PHE A 289 -13.38 3.24 -13.20
CA PHE A 289 -13.24 3.38 -14.63
C PHE A 289 -14.06 2.31 -15.36
N VAL A 290 -14.77 2.74 -16.39
CA VAL A 290 -15.51 1.86 -17.28
C VAL A 290 -14.91 1.98 -18.67
N LYS A 291 -14.46 0.85 -19.22
CA LYS A 291 -13.96 0.78 -20.59
C LYS A 291 -15.11 1.07 -21.55
N HIS A 292 -15.08 2.22 -22.20
CA HIS A 292 -16.05 2.59 -23.23
C HIS A 292 -15.34 2.63 -24.61
N PRO A 293 -15.99 2.17 -25.70
CA PRO A 293 -15.35 1.88 -27.00
C PRO A 293 -14.72 3.07 -27.75
N ILE A 294 -14.80 4.30 -27.23
CA ILE A 294 -14.30 5.50 -27.92
C ILE A 294 -13.34 6.28 -27.01
N HIS A 295 -13.69 6.51 -25.75
CA HIS A 295 -12.83 7.03 -24.69
C HIS A 295 -13.26 6.40 -23.36
N GLY A 296 -12.33 5.99 -22.50
CA GLY A 296 -12.70 5.54 -21.15
C GLY A 296 -13.37 6.65 -20.35
N THR A 297 -14.33 6.28 -19.51
CA THR A 297 -15.05 7.22 -18.63
C THR A 297 -14.81 6.86 -17.17
N ALA A 298 -14.59 7.86 -16.32
CA ALA A 298 -14.53 7.70 -14.88
C ALA A 298 -15.90 8.01 -14.29
N ILE A 299 -16.44 7.09 -13.51
CA ILE A 299 -17.67 7.28 -12.75
C ILE A 299 -17.27 7.64 -11.33
N HIS A 300 -17.63 8.84 -10.89
CA HIS A 300 -17.44 9.27 -9.50
C HIS A 300 -18.46 8.54 -8.61
N LEU A 301 -17.97 7.78 -7.63
CA LEU A 301 -18.79 6.92 -6.77
C LEU A 301 -19.10 7.60 -5.44
N ALA A 302 -18.07 8.17 -4.79
CA ALA A 302 -18.22 8.84 -3.51
C ALA A 302 -17.09 9.84 -3.21
N THR A 303 -17.40 10.86 -2.43
CA THR A 303 -16.46 11.79 -1.82
C THR A 303 -16.44 11.53 -0.32
N LEU A 304 -15.31 11.09 0.21
CA LEU A 304 -15.09 10.88 1.64
C LEU A 304 -14.35 12.09 2.20
N ASN A 305 -15.07 12.95 2.93
CA ASN A 305 -14.50 14.19 3.45
C ASN A 305 -13.54 13.94 4.62
N LEU A 306 -12.39 14.62 4.61
CA LEU A 306 -11.45 14.62 5.73
C LEU A 306 -11.97 15.51 6.88
N PRO A 307 -11.39 15.39 8.10
CA PRO A 307 -11.85 16.14 9.26
C PRO A 307 -11.89 17.67 9.01
N PRO A 308 -12.94 18.37 9.46
CA PRO A 308 -13.05 19.82 9.26
C PRO A 308 -11.90 20.60 9.88
N LEU A 309 -11.29 21.51 9.11
CA LEU A 309 -10.19 22.36 9.58
C LEU A 309 -10.66 23.58 10.36
N ALA A 310 -9.79 24.08 11.25
CA ALA A 310 -9.93 25.37 11.89
C ALA A 310 -9.77 26.50 10.85
N ARG A 311 -10.47 27.62 11.04
CA ARG A 311 -10.47 28.76 10.09
C ARG A 311 -9.10 29.42 9.85
N TYR A 312 -8.07 29.06 10.64
CA TYR A 312 -6.73 29.64 10.60
C TYR A 312 -5.66 28.76 9.92
N ALA A 313 -6.00 27.57 9.42
CA ALA A 313 -5.06 26.75 8.66
C ALA A 313 -5.00 27.25 7.20
N PRO A 314 -3.91 27.88 6.74
CA PRO A 314 -3.73 28.20 5.33
C PRO A 314 -3.71 26.89 4.52
N LEU A 315 -4.60 26.79 3.54
CA LEU A 315 -4.77 25.59 2.73
C LEU A 315 -3.76 25.48 1.58
N ASP A 316 -2.88 26.47 1.44
CA ASP A 316 -2.00 26.60 0.28
C ASP A 316 -1.05 25.39 0.17
N ASN A 317 -0.64 24.79 1.30
CA ASN A 317 0.27 23.64 1.35
C ASN A 317 -0.30 22.41 2.06
N LEU A 318 -1.54 22.02 1.76
CA LEU A 318 -2.03 20.67 2.09
C LEU A 318 -1.43 19.68 1.09
N ALA A 319 -0.65 18.70 1.56
CA ALA A 319 -0.15 17.60 0.72
C ALA A 319 -0.65 16.26 1.26
N ILE A 320 -1.21 15.42 0.39
CA ILE A 320 -1.70 14.08 0.75
C ILE A 320 -0.87 13.05 0.00
N ARG A 321 -0.32 12.06 0.71
CA ARG A 321 0.38 10.91 0.12
C ARG A 321 -0.25 9.62 0.60
N THR A 322 -0.28 8.63 -0.27
CA THR A 322 -0.88 7.33 -0.03
C THR A 322 0.17 6.26 -0.19
N TYR A 323 0.31 5.45 0.85
CA TYR A 323 1.16 4.27 0.88
C TYR A 323 0.28 3.04 1.02
N THR A 324 0.48 2.09 0.10
CA THR A 324 -0.22 0.82 0.07
C THR A 324 0.70 -0.27 -0.48
N ASN A 325 0.35 -1.52 -0.21
CA ASN A 325 1.02 -2.67 -0.79
C ASN A 325 0.65 -2.77 -2.28
N PRO A 326 1.58 -3.13 -3.18
CA PRO A 326 1.23 -3.36 -4.58
C PRO A 326 0.17 -4.46 -4.72
N ILE A 327 -0.83 -4.22 -5.57
CA ILE A 327 -1.86 -5.20 -5.91
C ILE A 327 -1.34 -6.06 -7.07
N HIS A 328 -0.86 -7.27 -6.75
CA HIS A 328 -0.33 -8.21 -7.72
C HIS A 328 -1.44 -8.91 -8.54
N ALA A 329 -1.11 -9.34 -9.75
CA ALA A 329 -2.08 -10.05 -10.61
C ALA A 329 -2.35 -11.49 -10.17
N HIS A 330 -1.33 -12.13 -9.60
CA HIS A 330 -1.36 -13.53 -9.22
C HIS A 330 -0.77 -13.68 -7.82
N PRO A 331 -1.20 -14.69 -7.06
CA PRO A 331 -0.44 -15.14 -5.92
C PRO A 331 0.99 -15.49 -6.33
N SER A 332 1.96 -15.24 -5.44
CA SER A 332 3.33 -15.66 -5.72
C SER A 332 3.39 -17.20 -5.81
N PRO A 333 4.05 -17.80 -6.82
CA PRO A 333 4.01 -19.25 -7.08
C PRO A 333 4.45 -20.16 -5.93
N HIS A 334 5.09 -19.60 -4.91
CA HIS A 334 5.62 -20.32 -3.75
C HIS A 334 4.86 -20.05 -2.46
N LYS A 335 3.75 -19.30 -2.52
CA LYS A 335 2.98 -18.91 -1.34
C LYS A 335 1.68 -19.67 -1.25
N SER A 336 1.43 -20.25 -0.07
CA SER A 336 0.20 -20.99 0.22
C SER A 336 -0.98 -20.06 0.52
N PHE A 337 -0.71 -18.81 0.89
CA PHE A 337 -1.71 -17.79 1.15
C PHE A 337 -1.15 -16.42 0.80
N VAL A 338 -2.05 -15.47 0.58
CA VAL A 338 -1.72 -14.08 0.25
C VAL A 338 -2.58 -13.13 1.06
N VAL A 339 -2.18 -11.86 1.14
CA VAL A 339 -2.99 -10.81 1.76
C VAL A 339 -4.34 -10.70 1.04
N ASP A 340 -5.43 -10.71 1.81
CA ASP A 340 -6.75 -10.34 1.31
C ASP A 340 -6.74 -8.84 0.95
N GLN A 341 -7.06 -8.53 -0.30
CA GLN A 341 -7.02 -7.18 -0.82
C GLN A 341 -7.99 -6.25 -0.07
N GLU A 342 -9.13 -6.75 0.41
CA GLU A 342 -10.09 -5.92 1.16
C GLU A 342 -9.62 -5.63 2.59
N GLU A 343 -8.79 -6.51 3.16
CA GLU A 343 -8.27 -6.34 4.50
C GLU A 343 -6.97 -5.54 4.55
N GLN A 344 -6.34 -5.23 3.43
CA GLN A 344 -5.13 -4.42 3.44
C GLN A 344 -5.35 -2.99 3.98
N ILE A 345 -4.34 -2.46 4.66
CA ILE A 345 -4.37 -1.13 5.26
C ILE A 345 -3.75 -0.10 4.31
N TYR A 346 -4.51 0.97 4.05
CA TYR A 346 -4.05 2.15 3.35
C TYR A 346 -3.56 3.16 4.38
N VAL A 347 -2.39 3.74 4.13
CA VAL A 347 -1.82 4.81 4.96
C VAL A 347 -1.86 6.11 4.19
N PHE A 348 -2.57 7.09 4.72
CA PHE A 348 -2.64 8.45 4.20
C PHE A 348 -1.80 9.36 5.08
N GLU A 349 -0.72 9.90 4.54
CA GLU A 349 0.10 10.94 5.15
C GLU A 349 -0.42 12.29 4.68
N VAL A 350 -0.96 13.08 5.59
CA VAL A 350 -1.55 14.38 5.30
C VAL A 350 -0.75 15.47 6.00
N GLU A 351 -0.04 16.29 5.23
CA GLU A 351 0.75 17.42 5.70
C GLU A 351 -0.13 18.67 5.75
N TYR A 352 -0.26 19.26 6.93
CA TYR A 352 -1.04 20.49 7.16
C TYR A 352 -0.11 21.63 7.56
N GLU A 353 -0.27 22.78 6.92
CA GLU A 353 0.32 24.04 7.35
C GLU A 353 -0.62 24.74 8.35
N TYR A 354 -0.08 25.20 9.48
CA TYR A 354 -0.82 25.99 10.46
C TYR A 354 0.06 27.09 11.07
N PHE A 355 -0.57 28.08 11.68
CA PHE A 355 0.12 29.18 12.34
C PHE A 355 0.04 29.04 13.86
N SER A 356 1.18 29.21 14.52
CA SER A 356 1.26 29.26 15.99
C SER A 356 1.71 30.64 16.48
N GLY A 357 1.05 31.19 17.50
CA GLY A 357 1.46 32.42 18.21
C GLY A 357 0.52 33.63 18.02
N PRO A 358 0.59 34.65 18.91
CA PRO A 358 -0.45 35.68 19.02
C PRO A 358 -0.37 36.86 18.03
N ASP A 359 0.78 37.20 17.43
CA ASP A 359 0.90 38.49 16.72
C ASP A 359 1.35 38.46 15.25
N ILE A 360 2.14 37.48 14.80
CA ILE A 360 2.38 37.16 13.37
C ILE A 360 2.82 35.69 13.37
N GLY A 361 1.89 34.76 13.13
CA GLY A 361 2.13 33.34 13.42
C GLY A 361 3.37 32.77 12.73
N TYR A 362 4.17 32.00 13.47
CA TYR A 362 5.19 31.17 12.84
C TYR A 362 4.48 30.06 12.07
N ARG A 363 4.86 29.87 10.80
CA ARG A 363 4.39 28.74 9.99
C ARG A 363 4.94 27.46 10.62
N GLN A 364 4.03 26.55 10.97
CA GLN A 364 4.33 25.22 11.44
C GLN A 364 3.68 24.21 10.51
N PHE A 365 4.23 23.00 10.51
CA PHE A 365 3.70 21.87 9.75
C PHE A 365 3.42 20.74 10.72
N ALA A 366 2.28 20.09 10.58
CA ALA A 366 2.07 18.77 11.18
C ALA A 366 1.75 17.77 10.09
N VAL A 367 2.27 16.57 10.29
CA VAL A 367 1.93 15.41 9.47
C VAL A 367 0.95 14.57 10.26
N VAL A 368 -0.21 14.29 9.67
CA VAL A 368 -1.21 13.37 10.22
C VAL A 368 -1.17 12.11 9.41
N MET A 369 -0.89 10.98 10.06
CA MET A 369 -1.04 9.66 9.45
C MET A 369 -2.40 9.09 9.79
N MET A 370 -3.15 8.72 8.76
CA MET A 370 -4.45 8.07 8.86
C MET A 370 -4.39 6.67 8.24
N HIS A 371 -4.88 5.67 8.96
CA HIS A 371 -4.86 4.26 8.57
C HIS A 371 -6.29 3.79 8.35
N VAL A 372 -6.58 3.18 7.20
CA VAL A 372 -7.94 2.74 6.82
C VAL A 372 -7.88 1.40 6.09
N HIS A 373 -8.71 0.43 6.46
CA HIS A 373 -8.81 -0.82 5.67
C HIS A 373 -9.47 -0.56 4.32
N GLN A 374 -9.01 -1.22 3.26
CA GLN A 374 -9.55 -1.04 1.91
C GLN A 374 -11.04 -1.37 1.81
N ARG A 375 -11.55 -2.36 2.57
CA ARG A 375 -12.98 -2.72 2.62
C ARG A 375 -13.90 -1.53 2.88
N ILE A 376 -13.41 -0.49 3.54
CA ILE A 376 -14.18 0.74 3.77
C ILE A 376 -14.45 1.48 2.46
N PHE A 377 -13.46 1.58 1.57
CA PHE A 377 -13.64 2.14 0.23
C PHE A 377 -14.50 1.23 -0.65
N MET A 378 -14.33 -0.09 -0.55
CA MET A 378 -15.10 -1.07 -1.32
C MET A 378 -16.60 -1.02 -1.03
N LYS A 379 -17.02 -0.69 0.20
CA LYS A 379 -18.43 -0.45 0.56
C LYS A 379 -19.11 0.57 -0.35
N TYR A 380 -18.38 1.60 -0.78
CA TYR A 380 -18.90 2.64 -1.67
C TYR A 380 -18.76 2.25 -3.15
N CYS A 381 -17.70 1.52 -3.51
CA CYS A 381 -17.48 1.06 -4.88
C CYS A 381 -18.55 0.07 -5.34
N VAL A 382 -19.01 -0.84 -4.47
CA VAL A 382 -20.08 -1.81 -4.77
C VAL A 382 -21.46 -1.15 -4.88
N ARG A 383 -21.69 -0.06 -4.13
CA ARG A 383 -22.98 0.67 -4.12
C ARG A 383 -23.19 1.58 -5.33
N GLY A 384 -22.11 1.99 -6.00
CA GLY A 384 -22.11 3.02 -7.05
C GLY A 384 -22.35 2.55 -8.49
N GLY A 385 -22.83 1.32 -8.71
CA GLY A 385 -23.16 0.83 -10.06
C GLY A 385 -24.57 1.21 -10.53
N GLY A 386 -24.73 2.37 -11.18
CA GLY A 386 -25.96 2.83 -11.84
C GLY A 386 -26.01 4.35 -12.05
N ASP A 387 -27.08 4.89 -12.65
CA ASP A 387 -27.34 6.34 -12.87
C ASP A 387 -27.44 7.20 -11.56
N LYS A 388 -27.00 6.67 -10.42
CA LYS A 388 -27.03 7.37 -9.15
C LYS A 388 -25.88 8.36 -9.06
N ALA A 389 -26.17 9.57 -8.60
CA ALA A 389 -25.15 10.56 -8.32
C ALA A 389 -24.15 10.05 -7.25
N ALA A 390 -22.90 10.51 -7.36
CA ALA A 390 -21.87 10.26 -6.36
C ALA A 390 -22.34 10.67 -4.96
N VAL A 391 -21.99 9.88 -3.95
CA VAL A 391 -22.37 10.16 -2.56
C VAL A 391 -21.32 11.01 -1.87
N ASP A 392 -21.71 12.15 -1.32
CA ASP A 392 -20.85 12.97 -0.46
C ASP A 392 -21.02 12.53 1.00
N VAL A 393 -19.95 12.07 1.64
CA VAL A 393 -19.97 11.45 2.97
C VAL A 393 -19.13 12.29 3.94
N PRO A 394 -19.73 12.85 5.01
CA PRO A 394 -19.00 13.64 5.98
C PRO A 394 -18.08 12.78 6.85
N TRP A 395 -17.00 13.37 7.37
CA TRP A 395 -16.03 12.70 8.24
C TRP A 395 -16.71 11.95 9.38
N GLU A 396 -17.69 12.57 10.03
CA GLU A 396 -18.40 12.02 11.20
C GLU A 396 -19.13 10.70 10.90
N GLU A 397 -19.47 10.43 9.63
CA GLU A 397 -20.15 9.21 9.20
C GLU A 397 -19.17 8.08 8.86
N TRP A 398 -18.08 8.38 8.15
CA TRP A 398 -17.17 7.34 7.63
C TRP A 398 -15.85 7.23 8.41
N GLY A 399 -15.37 8.30 9.03
CA GLY A 399 -14.02 8.40 9.59
C GLY A 399 -13.86 7.71 10.94
N PRO A 400 -14.46 8.24 12.03
CA PRO A 400 -14.11 7.86 13.40
C PRO A 400 -14.10 6.36 13.67
N SER A 401 -15.10 5.62 13.19
CA SER A 401 -15.18 4.17 13.43
C SER A 401 -14.28 3.31 12.53
N ASN A 402 -13.68 3.89 11.50
CA ASN A 402 -12.96 3.13 10.45
C ASN A 402 -11.52 3.58 10.26
N THR A 403 -11.04 4.55 11.03
CA THR A 403 -9.70 5.11 10.93
C THR A 403 -8.92 5.00 12.24
N ALA A 404 -7.61 4.83 12.15
CA ALA A 404 -6.68 5.15 13.23
C ALA A 404 -5.82 6.35 12.82
N ILE A 405 -5.68 7.34 13.70
CA ILE A 405 -5.04 8.63 13.38
C ILE A 405 -3.94 9.00 14.36
N GLN A 406 -2.83 9.53 13.86
CA GLN A 406 -1.76 10.02 14.72
C GLN A 406 -1.04 11.20 14.09
N ILE A 407 -0.44 12.03 14.94
CA ILE A 407 0.59 12.96 14.51
C ILE A 407 1.87 12.16 14.26
N SER A 408 2.60 12.53 13.23
CA SER A 408 3.90 11.93 12.94
C SER A 408 4.89 12.93 12.36
N ILE A 409 6.09 12.43 12.10
CA ILE A 409 7.12 13.10 11.32
C ILE A 409 6.98 12.69 9.85
N ARG A 410 7.41 13.57 8.95
CA ARG A 410 7.38 13.27 7.52
C ARG A 410 8.31 12.09 7.23
N THR A 411 7.76 11.04 6.63
CA THR A 411 8.55 9.87 6.27
C THR A 411 9.19 10.06 4.90
N ARG A 412 10.50 9.79 4.77
CA ARG A 412 11.17 9.76 3.47
C ARG A 412 11.38 8.30 3.06
N GLY A 413 10.86 7.93 1.89
CA GLY A 413 11.19 6.68 1.21
C GLY A 413 10.68 5.37 1.84
N MET A 414 10.20 5.37 3.08
CA MET A 414 9.77 4.14 3.76
C MET A 414 8.55 3.49 3.10
N ARG A 415 8.56 2.15 2.96
CA ARG A 415 7.34 1.39 2.64
C ARG A 415 6.65 1.05 3.95
N LEU A 416 5.68 1.90 4.28
CA LEU A 416 5.03 1.89 5.57
C LEU A 416 4.12 0.67 5.75
N SER A 417 3.44 0.15 4.72
CA SER A 417 2.44 -0.90 4.92
C SER A 417 2.66 -2.17 4.10
N HIS A 418 2.26 -3.29 4.69
CA HIS A 418 2.07 -4.56 4.01
C HIS A 418 0.92 -5.34 4.66
N GLY A 419 -0.11 -5.68 3.89
CA GLY A 419 -1.32 -6.29 4.42
C GLY A 419 -1.95 -5.42 5.49
N GLN A 420 -2.12 -5.97 6.70
CA GLN A 420 -2.73 -5.29 7.84
C GLN A 420 -1.71 -4.64 8.78
N ARG A 421 -0.43 -4.55 8.39
CA ARG A 421 0.64 -4.06 9.26
C ARG A 421 1.30 -2.81 8.71
N VAL A 422 1.68 -1.91 9.61
CA VAL A 422 2.30 -0.63 9.28
C VAL A 422 3.53 -0.37 10.14
N ILE A 423 4.64 -0.06 9.51
CA ILE A 423 5.83 0.51 10.14
C ILE A 423 5.63 2.02 10.35
N CYS A 424 5.87 2.49 11.57
CA CYS A 424 5.90 3.89 11.96
C CYS A 424 7.26 4.23 12.58
N LEU A 425 7.76 5.45 12.35
CA LEU A 425 8.93 5.96 13.05
C LEU A 425 8.53 6.57 14.40
N PRO A 426 9.38 6.46 15.43
CA PRO A 426 9.18 7.18 16.69
C PRO A 426 9.17 8.69 16.47
N ILE A 427 8.28 9.40 17.18
CA ILE A 427 8.08 10.86 17.05
C ILE A 427 9.29 11.67 17.56
N ASP A 428 10.16 11.08 18.40
CA ASP A 428 11.27 11.78 19.08
C ASP A 428 12.48 12.11 18.17
N ILE A 429 12.47 11.71 16.89
CA ILE A 429 13.53 12.06 15.95
C ILE A 429 13.29 13.48 15.44
N GLN A 430 13.87 14.47 16.13
CA GLN A 430 13.89 15.85 15.67
C GLN A 430 14.47 15.92 14.25
N TYR A 431 13.87 16.78 13.41
CA TYR A 431 14.36 17.11 12.07
C TYR A 431 15.79 17.66 12.12
N THR A 432 16.79 16.78 12.15
CA THR A 432 18.09 17.09 11.60
C THR A 432 18.00 16.77 10.11
N ASN A 433 18.44 17.67 9.25
CA ASN A 433 18.54 17.42 7.81
C ASN A 433 19.52 16.26 7.47
N ASP A 434 20.23 15.76 8.48
CA ASP A 434 21.12 14.62 8.39
C ASP A 434 20.31 13.32 8.42
N GLU A 435 20.68 12.38 7.55
CA GLU A 435 20.17 11.00 7.48
C GLU A 435 20.58 10.24 8.75
N VAL A 436 19.99 10.57 9.90
CA VAL A 436 20.30 9.90 11.16
C VAL A 436 19.70 8.50 11.09
N PRO A 437 20.54 7.44 11.16
CA PRO A 437 20.05 6.08 11.18
C PRO A 437 19.15 5.86 12.40
N PHE A 438 18.02 5.18 12.23
CA PHE A 438 17.12 4.88 13.33
C PHE A 438 17.30 3.45 13.84
N THR A 439 17.28 3.28 15.16
CA THR A 439 17.41 1.99 15.85
C THR A 439 16.08 1.50 16.40
N ASP A 440 15.07 2.35 16.48
CA ASP A 440 13.79 2.05 17.10
C ASP A 440 12.66 2.13 16.06
N LEU A 441 11.72 1.19 16.12
CA LEU A 441 10.64 1.02 15.16
C LEU A 441 9.33 0.72 15.89
N GLU A 442 8.24 1.32 15.44
CA GLU A 442 6.90 0.90 15.85
C GLU A 442 6.25 0.11 14.70
N ILE A 443 5.73 -1.09 14.99
CA ILE A 443 4.86 -1.84 14.08
C ILE A 443 3.43 -1.78 14.62
N LYS A 444 2.51 -1.26 13.82
CA LYS A 444 1.07 -1.28 14.09
C LYS A 444 0.43 -2.44 13.35
N ASP A 445 -0.14 -3.37 14.09
CA ASP A 445 -0.87 -4.52 13.56
C ASP A 445 -2.38 -4.30 13.71
N PHE A 446 -3.06 -4.11 12.57
CA PHE A 446 -4.50 -3.93 12.46
C PHE A 446 -5.25 -5.27 12.26
N SER A 447 -4.54 -6.41 12.29
CA SER A 447 -5.18 -7.72 12.12
C SER A 447 -6.13 -8.04 13.25
N LEU A 448 -7.29 -8.59 12.90
CA LEU A 448 -8.27 -9.08 13.87
C LEU A 448 -7.64 -10.10 14.83
N SER A 449 -6.81 -11.01 14.29
CA SER A 449 -6.05 -11.98 15.06
C SER A 449 -5.13 -11.34 16.10
N GLY A 450 -4.39 -10.29 15.74
CA GLY A 450 -3.49 -9.59 16.66
C GLY A 450 -4.25 -8.85 17.75
N VAL A 451 -5.31 -8.12 17.37
CA VAL A 451 -6.16 -7.37 18.30
C VAL A 451 -6.83 -8.28 19.33
N LEU A 452 -7.44 -9.38 18.89
CA LEU A 452 -8.09 -10.33 19.80
C LEU A 452 -7.08 -11.03 20.71
N ALA A 453 -5.92 -11.44 20.17
CA ALA A 453 -4.86 -12.03 20.98
C ALA A 453 -4.36 -11.06 22.06
N ALA A 454 -4.24 -9.76 21.75
CA ALA A 454 -3.86 -8.74 22.73
C ALA A 454 -4.97 -8.44 23.76
N GLN A 455 -6.24 -8.60 23.41
CA GLN A 455 -7.36 -8.49 24.35
C GLN A 455 -7.40 -9.66 25.34
N ASP A 456 -7.16 -10.89 24.85
CA ASP A 456 -7.15 -12.10 25.66
C ASP A 456 -5.89 -12.23 26.52
N ALA A 457 -4.76 -11.75 26.00
CA ALA A 457 -3.53 -11.61 26.75
C ALA A 457 -3.70 -10.49 27.79
N LYS A 458 -4.13 -10.86 29.01
CA LYS A 458 -3.97 -10.01 30.22
C LYS A 458 -2.61 -9.30 30.14
N PRO A 459 -2.52 -7.98 30.43
CA PRO A 459 -1.37 -7.15 30.06
C PRO A 459 -0.09 -7.91 30.37
N ILE A 460 0.72 -8.13 29.34
CA ILE A 460 1.98 -8.87 29.45
C ILE A 460 2.90 -8.02 30.35
N VAL A 461 2.76 -8.21 31.66
CA VAL A 461 3.68 -7.69 32.65
C VAL A 461 4.86 -8.65 32.69
N SER A 462 6.03 -8.20 32.25
CA SER A 462 7.26 -8.43 33.00
C SER A 462 8.47 -7.71 32.38
N LEU A 463 8.96 -6.69 33.10
CA LEU A 463 10.36 -6.46 33.48
C LEU A 463 11.43 -7.15 32.62
N GLY A 464 12.11 -6.39 31.76
CA GLY A 464 13.39 -6.79 31.13
C GLY A 464 13.63 -6.15 29.76
N ASN A 465 14.90 -5.91 29.43
CA ASN A 465 15.34 -5.00 28.35
C ASN A 465 15.09 -5.46 26.90
N HIS A 466 14.55 -6.65 26.62
CA HIS A 466 14.61 -7.24 25.26
C HIS A 466 13.38 -8.02 24.80
N LYS A 467 12.17 -7.76 25.33
CA LYS A 467 10.94 -8.32 24.75
C LYS A 467 10.06 -7.22 24.13
N PRO A 468 9.46 -7.47 22.94
CA PRO A 468 8.56 -6.51 22.32
C PRO A 468 7.35 -6.29 23.22
N TYR A 469 7.03 -5.02 23.42
CA TYR A 469 5.84 -4.61 24.13
C TYR A 469 4.70 -4.44 23.13
N GLY A 470 3.69 -5.30 23.22
CA GLY A 470 2.44 -5.18 22.45
C GLY A 470 1.42 -4.35 23.23
N LEU A 471 1.13 -3.12 22.79
CA LEU A 471 0.11 -2.25 23.37
C LEU A 471 -1.15 -2.28 22.51
N LEU A 472 -2.25 -2.77 23.07
CA LEU A 472 -3.55 -2.61 22.45
C LEU A 472 -3.99 -1.14 22.51
N VAL A 473 -4.24 -0.56 21.35
CA VAL A 473 -4.80 0.78 21.20
C VAL A 473 -6.21 0.64 20.63
N GLU A 474 -7.22 0.90 21.46
CA GLU A 474 -8.63 0.83 21.05
C GLU A 474 -9.09 2.09 20.31
N SER A 475 -8.48 3.23 20.63
CA SER A 475 -8.75 4.52 19.99
C SER A 475 -7.59 5.49 20.18
N ASN A 476 -7.50 6.46 19.28
CA ASN A 476 -6.57 7.58 19.34
C ASN A 476 -7.27 8.89 19.02
N THR A 477 -6.81 9.98 19.62
CA THR A 477 -7.41 11.31 19.43
C THR A 477 -6.31 12.33 19.21
N ILE A 478 -6.43 13.10 18.13
CA ILE A 478 -5.64 14.30 17.92
C ILE A 478 -6.40 15.46 18.54
N ARG A 479 -5.85 16.03 19.62
CA ARG A 479 -6.50 17.11 20.36
C ARG A 479 -6.17 18.46 19.75
N VAL A 480 -7.18 19.32 19.64
CA VAL A 480 -7.00 20.70 19.15
C VAL A 480 -6.04 21.49 20.06
N SER A 481 -6.01 21.16 21.36
CA SER A 481 -5.08 21.75 22.32
C SER A 481 -3.60 21.41 22.07
N GLU A 482 -3.33 20.30 21.40
CA GLU A 482 -1.98 19.85 21.07
C GLU A 482 -1.56 20.40 19.71
N VAL A 483 -2.44 20.28 18.71
CA VAL A 483 -2.19 20.77 17.36
C VAL A 483 -3.45 21.43 16.79
N PRO A 484 -3.51 22.77 16.69
CA PRO A 484 -4.73 23.53 16.38
C PRO A 484 -5.09 23.56 14.88
N ILE A 485 -4.97 22.42 14.20
CA ILE A 485 -5.31 22.26 12.77
C ILE A 485 -6.81 22.08 12.57
N PHE A 486 -7.42 21.25 13.43
CA PHE A 486 -8.80 20.83 13.27
C PHE A 486 -9.77 21.72 14.03
N LYS A 487 -11.01 21.79 13.54
CA LYS A 487 -12.09 22.55 14.19
C LYS A 487 -12.46 21.97 15.56
N ASN A 488 -12.41 20.64 15.68
CA ASN A 488 -12.70 19.87 16.88
C ASN A 488 -11.65 18.78 17.04
N ASP A 489 -11.57 18.17 18.22
CA ASP A 489 -10.77 16.95 18.43
C ASP A 489 -11.16 15.90 17.39
N VAL A 490 -10.17 15.29 16.75
CA VAL A 490 -10.39 14.24 15.75
C VAL A 490 -10.08 12.92 16.44
N GLU A 491 -11.02 11.98 16.38
CA GLU A 491 -10.92 10.67 17.01
C GLU A 491 -10.89 9.57 15.94
N GLY A 492 -10.02 8.58 16.11
CA GLY A 492 -10.01 7.32 15.38
C GLY A 492 -10.23 6.15 16.34
N LYS A 493 -11.07 5.19 15.95
CA LYS A 493 -11.49 4.01 16.74
C LYS A 493 -11.21 2.70 16.05
N LEU A 494 -10.36 2.71 15.01
CA LEU A 494 -9.87 1.47 14.43
C LEU A 494 -8.81 0.88 15.38
N PRO A 495 -9.08 -0.27 16.03
CA PRO A 495 -8.15 -0.82 17.00
C PRO A 495 -6.91 -1.41 16.31
N TYR A 496 -5.78 -1.37 17.01
CA TYR A 496 -4.54 -2.01 16.57
C TYR A 496 -3.67 -2.39 17.75
N VAL A 497 -2.69 -3.26 17.51
CA VAL A 497 -1.63 -3.55 18.48
C VAL A 497 -0.37 -2.85 18.03
N SER A 498 0.24 -2.08 18.91
CA SER A 498 1.53 -1.43 18.68
C SER A 498 2.66 -2.28 19.27
N TYR A 499 3.64 -2.64 18.45
CA TYR A 499 4.86 -3.33 18.85
C TYR A 499 6.05 -2.40 18.70
N TYR A 500 6.77 -2.18 19.80
CA TYR A 500 8.02 -1.41 19.77
C TYR A 500 9.21 -2.36 19.65
N LEU A 501 9.97 -2.20 18.56
CA LEU A 501 11.18 -2.96 18.27
C LEU A 501 12.40 -2.06 18.37
N LYS A 502 13.47 -2.62 18.92
CA LYS A 502 14.77 -1.98 19.02
C LYS A 502 15.81 -2.86 18.37
N PHE A 503 16.57 -2.27 17.46
CA PHE A 503 17.65 -2.89 16.73
C PHE A 503 19.00 -2.41 17.26
N GLU A 504 20.01 -3.26 17.12
CA GLU A 504 21.40 -2.93 17.50
C GLU A 504 22.07 -1.98 16.51
N GLU A 505 21.68 -2.08 15.24
CA GLU A 505 22.19 -1.26 14.15
C GLU A 505 21.19 -0.17 13.75
N GLY A 506 21.71 0.94 13.22
CA GLY A 506 20.90 2.02 12.67
C GLY A 506 20.59 1.81 11.19
N TYR A 507 19.34 2.04 10.80
CA TYR A 507 18.85 1.88 9.43
C TYR A 507 18.58 3.22 8.76
N SER A 508 18.88 3.32 7.46
CA SER A 508 18.50 4.49 6.64
C SER A 508 17.04 4.39 6.16
N THR A 509 16.55 3.17 5.94
CA THR A 509 15.13 2.91 5.67
C THR A 509 14.76 1.50 6.14
N MET A 510 13.48 1.32 6.47
CA MET A 510 12.88 0.02 6.74
C MET A 510 11.59 -0.15 5.94
N MET A 511 11.29 -1.39 5.62
CA MET A 511 10.12 -1.82 4.85
C MET A 511 9.55 -3.06 5.50
N ILE A 512 8.24 -3.21 5.45
CA ILE A 512 7.55 -4.41 5.94
C ILE A 512 7.15 -5.29 4.76
N CYS A 513 7.24 -6.60 4.94
CA CYS A 513 6.69 -7.59 4.02
C CYS A 513 5.92 -8.65 4.80
N GLU A 514 5.39 -9.65 4.08
CA GLU A 514 4.55 -10.67 4.67
C GLU A 514 5.24 -11.52 5.75
N GLU A 515 6.52 -11.79 5.53
CA GLU A 515 7.35 -12.72 6.32
C GLU A 515 8.32 -11.97 7.25
N GLY A 516 8.21 -10.64 7.36
CA GLY A 516 8.96 -9.87 8.34
C GLY A 516 9.31 -8.46 7.90
N VAL A 517 10.51 -7.99 8.27
CA VAL A 517 10.96 -6.61 8.04
C VAL A 517 12.28 -6.61 7.25
N VAL A 518 12.42 -5.66 6.33
CA VAL A 518 13.63 -5.45 5.53
C VAL A 518 14.19 -4.06 5.81
N GLY A 519 15.38 -3.98 6.37
CA GLY A 519 16.13 -2.76 6.60
C GLY A 519 17.21 -2.52 5.55
N ILE A 520 17.55 -1.26 5.30
CA ILE A 520 18.74 -0.86 4.55
C ILE A 520 19.70 -0.18 5.53
N ILE A 521 20.95 -0.61 5.52
CA ILE A 521 22.04 -0.05 6.31
C ILE A 521 23.05 0.54 5.35
N ASP A 522 23.34 1.83 5.50
CA ASP A 522 24.38 2.49 4.72
C ASP A 522 25.71 2.42 5.48
N ARG A 523 26.73 1.81 4.87
CA ARG A 523 28.10 1.71 5.41
C ARG A 523 29.08 2.35 4.42
N ASP A 524 30.30 2.65 4.87
CA ASP A 524 31.35 3.24 4.02
C ASP A 524 31.66 2.41 2.76
N GLU A 525 31.44 1.08 2.82
CA GLU A 525 31.66 0.13 1.72
C GLU A 525 30.45 -0.04 0.79
N GLY A 526 29.30 0.57 1.10
CA GLY A 526 28.04 0.44 0.35
C GLY A 526 26.82 0.22 1.25
N SER A 527 25.62 0.22 0.66
CA SER A 527 24.41 -0.19 1.38
C SER A 527 24.31 -1.70 1.49
N TRP A 528 23.67 -2.17 2.55
CA TRP A 528 23.36 -3.57 2.81
C TRP A 528 21.87 -3.73 3.08
N LEU A 529 21.29 -4.80 2.56
CA LEU A 529 19.93 -5.21 2.85
C LEU A 529 19.96 -6.21 4.00
N HIS A 530 19.17 -5.91 5.02
CA HIS A 530 19.08 -6.68 6.23
C HIS A 530 17.65 -7.20 6.40
N ILE A 531 17.48 -8.51 6.34
CA ILE A 531 16.16 -9.15 6.32
C ILE A 531 15.96 -9.82 7.68
N TYR A 532 14.91 -9.41 8.39
CA TYR A 532 14.45 -10.00 9.64
C TYR A 532 13.24 -10.90 9.35
N PRO A 533 13.46 -12.19 9.05
CA PRO A 533 12.37 -13.14 8.87
C PRO A 533 11.73 -13.52 10.20
N LEU A 534 10.47 -13.93 10.14
CA LEU A 534 9.69 -14.47 11.26
C LEU A 534 9.85 -15.97 11.46
#